data_AF-A0AAD8BWK0-F1
#
_entry.id   AF-A0AAD8BWK0-F1
#
_cell.length_a   1.000
_cell.length_b   1.000
_cell.length_c   1.000
_cell.angle_alpha   90.00
_cell.angle_beta   90.00
_cell.angle_gamma   90.00
#
_symmetry.space_group_name_H-M   'P 1'
#
loop_
_entity.id
_entity.type
_entity.pdbx_description
1 polymer ?
#
loop_
_entity_poly.entity_id
_entity_poly.type
_entity_poly.pdbx_seq_one_letter_code
_entity_poly.pdbx_strand_id
1 'polypeptide(L)'
;MVSLETFSSRLSHRSLTGWRLCLLLIQIGGGGGPSMHQKANKTIPHQEYLLPLFHQSSKSPAMRKHAMDLVMQAVKFLNPGQIPVITADQPLFAIAKQIQWKCPEFYGENKITLLLGGLHIEMSFLKTVGTLLKDSGWVEALVNDKVATSGCAESFLNGSHVTRTRRAHQLTACAHFMLLKHASLLLFCTHCLALHWKRMCCVLRTGKSL
;
A
#
# COMPACT_ATOMS: atom_id res chain seq x y z
N MET A 1 20.21 24.61 5.16
CA MET A 1 20.82 23.27 5.07
C MET A 1 20.68 22.59 6.42
N VAL A 2 19.65 21.78 6.60
CA VAL A 2 19.42 21.02 7.85
C VAL A 2 19.92 19.60 7.59
N SER A 3 20.85 19.17 8.43
CA SER A 3 21.67 17.96 8.28
C SER A 3 20.86 16.67 8.40
N LEU A 4 21.17 15.70 7.53
CA LEU A 4 20.55 14.37 7.37
C LEU A 4 20.68 13.44 8.59
N GLU A 5 21.37 13.85 9.65
CA GLU A 5 21.66 13.00 10.82
C GLU A 5 20.54 12.98 11.86
N THR A 6 19.60 13.94 11.82
CA THR A 6 18.49 13.99 12.79
C THR A 6 17.33 13.05 12.42
N PHE A 7 17.33 12.46 11.22
CA PHE A 7 16.27 11.54 10.76
C PHE A 7 16.51 10.08 11.18
N SER A 8 17.76 9.73 11.53
CA SER A 8 18.15 8.33 11.82
C SER A 8 17.80 7.88 13.25
N SER A 9 17.79 8.79 14.23
CA SER A 9 17.63 8.42 15.65
C SER A 9 16.18 8.23 16.11
N ARG A 10 15.16 8.54 15.30
CA ARG A 10 13.72 8.30 15.64
C ARG A 10 13.13 7.05 15.01
N LEU A 11 13.88 6.30 14.21
CA LEU A 11 13.39 5.10 13.52
C LEU A 11 13.66 3.78 14.27
N SER A 12 14.29 3.82 15.45
CA SER A 12 14.69 2.61 16.18
C SER A 12 13.63 2.02 17.14
N HIS A 13 12.46 2.62 17.30
CA HIS A 13 11.52 2.20 18.36
C HIS A 13 10.04 2.07 17.97
N ARG A 14 9.70 2.01 16.68
CA ARG A 14 8.34 1.63 16.26
C ARG A 14 8.41 0.48 15.26
N SER A 15 7.99 -0.68 15.75
CA SER A 15 7.83 -1.93 15.03
C SER A 15 7.13 -1.73 13.68
N LEU A 16 7.46 -2.63 12.76
CA LEU A 16 7.05 -2.78 11.35
C LEU A 16 5.53 -2.96 11.12
N THR A 17 4.67 -2.38 11.95
CA THR A 17 3.21 -2.41 11.86
C THR A 17 2.60 -1.09 11.38
N GLY A 18 3.39 -0.02 11.23
CA GLY A 18 2.92 1.34 10.97
C GLY A 18 2.62 1.73 9.52
N TRP A 19 2.83 0.83 8.53
CA TRP A 19 2.56 1.11 7.11
C TRP A 19 1.27 0.48 6.61
N ARG A 20 0.32 0.22 7.51
CA ARG A 20 -1.08 0.24 7.12
C ARG A 20 -1.45 1.68 6.80
N LEU A 21 -1.11 2.11 5.58
CA LEU A 21 -1.96 3.03 4.85
C LEU A 21 -3.29 2.29 4.66
N CYS A 22 -4.07 2.20 5.75
CA CYS A 22 -5.43 1.71 5.75
C CYS A 22 -6.25 2.85 5.13
N LEU A 23 -5.99 3.11 3.84
CA LEU A 23 -7.01 3.64 2.97
C LEU A 23 -8.10 2.58 3.00
N LEU A 24 -9.05 2.75 3.92
CA LEU A 24 -10.35 2.13 3.80
C LEU A 24 -10.98 2.84 2.58
N LEU A 25 -10.65 2.36 1.38
CA LEU A 25 -11.34 2.73 0.16
C LEU A 25 -12.75 2.15 0.28
N ILE A 26 -13.64 2.84 0.99
CA ILE A 26 -15.08 2.55 0.90
C ILE A 26 -15.53 3.09 -0.45
N GLN A 27 -15.40 2.25 -1.46
CA GLN A 27 -15.98 2.51 -2.77
C GLN A 27 -17.47 2.19 -2.69
N ILE A 28 -18.31 3.20 -2.43
CA ILE A 28 -19.77 3.07 -2.52
C ILE A 28 -20.17 3.17 -4.00
N GLY A 29 -19.98 2.09 -4.75
CA GLY A 29 -20.37 1.95 -6.15
C GLY A 29 -21.16 0.67 -6.37
N GLY A 30 -22.39 0.79 -6.89
CA GLY A 30 -23.25 -0.35 -7.22
C GLY A 30 -22.86 -1.02 -8.54
N GLY A 31 -22.81 -2.35 -8.56
CA GLY A 31 -22.59 -3.16 -9.76
C GLY A 31 -22.74 -4.65 -9.46
N GLY A 32 -23.64 -5.31 -10.18
CA GLY A 32 -24.04 -6.71 -9.99
C GLY A 32 -22.89 -7.72 -10.20
N GLY A 33 -22.86 -8.73 -9.34
CA GLY A 33 -21.91 -9.83 -9.41
C GLY A 33 -22.43 -10.99 -10.27
N PRO A 34 -21.59 -11.65 -11.08
CA PRO A 34 -21.90 -12.96 -11.64
C PRO A 34 -21.58 -14.06 -10.61
N SER A 35 -22.49 -15.03 -10.54
CA SER A 35 -22.37 -16.27 -9.76
C SER A 35 -21.20 -17.12 -10.27
N MET A 36 -20.29 -17.52 -9.37
CA MET A 36 -19.39 -18.65 -9.60
C MET A 36 -19.43 -19.64 -8.43
N HIS A 37 -19.83 -20.86 -8.76
CA HIS A 37 -19.58 -22.06 -7.96
C HIS A 37 -18.07 -22.26 -7.80
N GLN A 38 -17.59 -22.36 -6.56
CA GLN A 38 -16.25 -22.86 -6.28
C GLN A 38 -16.28 -23.95 -5.21
N LYS A 39 -15.68 -25.08 -5.57
CA LYS A 39 -15.56 -26.32 -4.82
C LYS A 39 -14.59 -26.13 -3.66
N ALA A 40 -15.00 -26.61 -2.48
CA ALA A 40 -14.30 -26.42 -1.22
C ALA A 40 -12.90 -27.05 -1.20
N ASN A 41 -11.90 -26.27 -0.79
CA ASN A 41 -10.69 -26.81 -0.16
C ASN A 41 -10.25 -25.87 0.97
N LYS A 42 -9.88 -26.44 2.11
CA LYS A 42 -9.72 -25.77 3.42
C LYS A 42 -8.87 -24.49 3.34
N THR A 43 -9.49 -23.34 3.62
CA THR A 43 -8.83 -22.03 3.73
C THR A 43 -9.20 -21.37 5.05
N ILE A 44 -8.20 -20.76 5.71
CA ILE A 44 -8.39 -19.81 6.80
C ILE A 44 -9.44 -18.79 6.35
N PRO A 45 -10.51 -18.52 7.12
CA PRO A 45 -11.60 -17.68 6.64
C PRO A 45 -11.07 -16.27 6.34
N HIS A 46 -11.01 -15.93 5.05
CA HIS A 46 -10.86 -14.56 4.60
C HIS A 46 -12.19 -13.87 4.91
N GLN A 47 -12.26 -13.20 6.06
CA GLN A 47 -13.48 -12.56 6.53
C GLN A 47 -13.68 -11.26 5.76
N GLU A 48 -14.34 -11.36 4.61
CA GLU A 48 -14.87 -10.21 3.88
C GLU A 48 -16.07 -9.70 4.66
N TYR A 49 -15.86 -8.69 5.49
CA TYR A 49 -16.96 -7.96 6.08
C TYR A 49 -17.63 -7.16 4.97
N LEU A 50 -18.73 -7.69 4.46
CA LEU A 50 -19.62 -6.92 3.60
C LEU A 50 -20.13 -5.75 4.46
N LEU A 51 -19.81 -4.52 4.06
CA LEU A 51 -20.41 -3.36 4.70
C LEU A 51 -21.93 -3.44 4.53
N PRO A 52 -22.73 -2.98 5.52
CA PRO A 52 -24.17 -2.94 5.39
C PRO A 52 -24.56 -2.26 4.08
N LEU A 53 -25.35 -2.95 3.26
CA LEU A 53 -25.82 -2.37 2.00
C LEU A 53 -26.76 -1.20 2.32
N PHE A 54 -26.36 0.00 1.89
CA PHE A 54 -27.18 1.19 2.04
C PHE A 54 -28.38 1.11 1.09
N HIS A 55 -29.59 1.17 1.66
CA HIS A 55 -30.82 1.16 0.87
C HIS A 55 -31.12 2.51 0.20
N GLN A 56 -30.52 3.60 0.70
CA GLN A 56 -30.72 4.93 0.14
C GLN A 56 -29.66 5.28 -0.91
N SER A 57 -30.04 6.15 -1.85
CA SER A 57 -29.13 6.64 -2.88
C SER A 57 -27.88 7.30 -2.28
N SER A 58 -26.70 6.93 -2.78
CA SER A 58 -25.41 7.54 -2.42
C SER A 58 -25.32 9.04 -2.75
N LYS A 59 -26.24 9.53 -3.59
CA LYS A 59 -26.38 10.96 -3.93
C LYS A 59 -27.15 11.75 -2.87
N SER A 60 -27.79 11.10 -1.91
CA SER A 60 -28.48 11.80 -0.82
C SER A 60 -27.48 12.45 0.14
N PRO A 61 -27.64 13.75 0.49
CA PRO A 61 -26.81 14.40 1.50
C PRO A 61 -26.87 13.70 2.87
N ALA A 62 -28.04 13.18 3.27
CA ALA A 62 -28.19 12.48 4.53
C ALA A 62 -27.40 11.16 4.55
N MET A 63 -27.48 10.39 3.47
CA MET A 63 -26.72 9.14 3.33
C MET A 63 -25.21 9.41 3.31
N ARG A 64 -24.78 10.49 2.63
CA ARG A 64 -23.37 10.86 2.60
C ARG A 64 -22.84 11.29 3.96
N LYS A 65 -23.62 12.07 4.71
CA LYS A 65 -23.29 12.42 6.10
C LYS A 65 -23.15 11.15 6.95
N HIS A 66 -24.11 10.24 6.86
CA HIS A 66 -24.05 8.96 7.57
C HIS A 66 -22.80 8.13 7.19
N ALA A 67 -22.46 8.07 5.91
CA ALA A 67 -21.24 7.40 5.45
C ALA A 67 -19.97 8.06 6.01
N MET A 68 -19.92 9.39 6.08
CA MET A 68 -18.81 10.11 6.72
C MET A 68 -18.70 9.75 8.21
N ASP A 69 -19.82 9.74 8.94
CA ASP A 69 -19.85 9.36 10.35
C ASP A 69 -19.36 7.92 10.59
N LEU A 70 -19.78 6.98 9.74
CA LEU A 70 -19.33 5.58 9.82
C LEU A 70 -17.82 5.45 9.57
N VAL A 71 -17.27 6.15 8.59
CA VAL A 71 -15.82 6.15 8.34
C VAL A 71 -15.06 6.73 9.53
N MET A 72 -15.53 7.85 10.09
CA MET A 72 -14.90 8.45 11.26
C MET A 72 -14.93 7.49 12.46
N GLN A 73 -16.05 6.82 12.70
CA GLN A 73 -16.16 5.81 13.77
C GLN A 73 -15.24 4.61 13.53
N ALA A 74 -15.21 4.09 12.30
CA ALA A 74 -14.35 2.97 11.93
C ALA A 74 -12.86 3.31 12.10
N VAL A 75 -12.43 4.49 11.65
CA VAL A 75 -11.04 4.94 11.81
C VAL A 75 -10.71 5.19 13.28
N LYS A 76 -11.61 5.81 14.05
CA LYS A 76 -11.42 5.99 15.49
C LYS A 76 -11.23 4.66 16.23
N PHE A 77 -11.96 3.61 15.81
CA PHE A 77 -11.84 2.28 16.38
C PHE A 77 -10.58 1.54 15.93
N LEU A 78 -10.29 1.52 14.63
CA LEU A 78 -9.18 0.73 14.05
C LEU A 78 -7.81 1.41 14.21
N ASN A 79 -7.76 2.74 14.11
CA ASN A 79 -6.53 3.53 14.07
C ASN A 79 -6.71 4.84 14.88
N PRO A 80 -6.77 4.76 16.22
CA PRO A 80 -6.98 5.94 17.06
C PRO A 80 -5.89 7.00 16.84
N GLY A 81 -6.31 8.26 16.69
CA GLY A 81 -5.42 9.40 16.42
C GLY A 81 -5.10 9.64 14.95
N GLN A 82 -5.54 8.78 14.03
CA GLN A 82 -5.41 9.02 12.59
C GLN A 82 -6.60 9.86 12.07
N ILE A 83 -6.30 10.86 11.23
CA ILE A 83 -7.34 11.62 10.52
C ILE A 83 -7.92 10.71 9.41
N PRO A 84 -9.24 10.48 9.39
CA PRO A 84 -9.90 9.70 8.35
C PRO A 84 -9.76 10.37 6.98
N VAL A 85 -9.50 9.57 5.95
CA VAL A 85 -9.45 10.00 4.55
C VAL A 85 -10.56 9.28 3.77
N ILE A 86 -11.45 10.03 3.13
CA ILE A 86 -12.50 9.49 2.25
C ILE A 86 -12.17 9.86 0.81
N THR A 87 -12.13 8.85 -0.05
CA THR A 87 -12.03 9.05 -1.49
C THR A 87 -13.41 8.96 -2.13
N ALA A 88 -13.74 9.86 -3.04
CA ALA A 88 -15.03 9.85 -3.72
C ALA A 88 -14.92 10.30 -5.18
N ASP A 89 -15.79 9.75 -6.03
CA ASP A 89 -15.97 10.21 -7.41
C ASP A 89 -16.55 11.63 -7.44
N GLN A 90 -16.43 12.32 -8.56
CA GLN A 90 -16.81 13.74 -8.70
C GLN A 90 -18.18 14.13 -8.09
N PRO A 91 -19.31 13.46 -8.41
CA PRO A 91 -20.60 13.83 -7.80
C PRO A 91 -20.66 13.45 -6.32
N LEU A 92 -19.90 12.44 -5.90
CA LEU A 92 -19.80 11.99 -4.51
C LEU A 92 -18.89 12.90 -3.65
N PHE A 93 -17.91 13.52 -4.28
CA PHE A 93 -17.03 14.49 -3.64
C PHE A 93 -17.75 15.82 -3.42
N ALA A 94 -18.49 16.31 -4.41
CA ALA A 94 -19.16 17.61 -4.35
C ALA A 94 -20.10 17.75 -3.14
N ILE A 95 -21.02 16.80 -2.91
CA ILE A 95 -21.94 16.87 -1.76
C ILE A 95 -21.20 16.60 -0.44
N ALA A 96 -20.12 15.79 -0.43
CA ALA A 96 -19.33 15.60 0.80
C ALA A 96 -18.67 16.92 1.21
N LYS A 97 -18.10 17.65 0.25
CA LYS A 97 -17.51 18.98 0.48
C LYS A 97 -18.57 19.99 0.91
N GLN A 98 -19.77 19.96 0.33
CA GLN A 98 -20.88 20.82 0.79
C GLN A 98 -21.25 20.54 2.26
N ILE A 99 -21.30 19.28 2.67
CA ILE A 99 -21.55 18.89 4.08
C ILE A 99 -20.41 19.38 4.98
N GLN A 100 -19.16 19.16 4.55
CA GLN A 100 -17.97 19.63 5.27
C GLN A 100 -17.96 21.15 5.47
N TRP A 101 -18.34 21.94 4.46
CA TRP A 101 -18.41 23.40 4.57
C TRP A 101 -19.59 23.89 5.42
N LYS A 102 -20.72 23.18 5.43
CA LYS A 102 -21.87 23.54 6.27
C LYS A 102 -21.65 23.24 7.75
N CYS A 103 -20.83 22.23 8.05
CA CYS A 103 -20.59 21.75 9.41
C CYS A 103 -19.08 21.63 9.69
N PRO A 104 -18.32 22.75 9.65
CA PRO A 104 -16.87 22.72 9.84
C PRO A 104 -16.47 22.34 11.27
N GLU A 105 -17.37 22.58 12.24
CA GLU A 105 -17.18 22.11 13.60
C GLU A 105 -17.07 20.58 13.59
N PHE A 106 -17.98 19.82 12.99
CA PHE A 106 -17.92 18.34 13.03
C PHE A 106 -16.98 17.73 11.99
N TYR A 107 -16.91 18.32 10.79
CA TYR A 107 -16.24 17.73 9.63
C TYR A 107 -15.12 18.61 9.07
N GLY A 108 -14.52 19.50 9.86
CA GLY A 108 -13.40 20.33 9.41
C GLY A 108 -12.26 19.51 8.79
N GLU A 109 -11.40 20.15 7.98
CA GLU A 109 -10.32 19.45 7.26
C GLU A 109 -9.29 18.80 8.21
N ASN A 110 -9.18 19.31 9.44
CA ASN A 110 -8.41 18.71 10.53
C ASN A 110 -9.09 17.49 11.19
N LYS A 111 -10.38 17.27 10.94
CA LYS A 111 -11.17 16.15 11.47
C LYS A 111 -11.41 15.06 10.43
N ILE A 112 -11.56 15.42 9.15
CA ILE A 112 -11.73 14.48 8.04
C ILE A 112 -11.20 15.08 6.72
N THR A 113 -10.45 14.30 5.96
CA THR A 113 -9.92 14.71 4.66
C THR A 113 -10.71 14.04 3.53
N LEU A 114 -11.24 14.84 2.61
CA LEU A 114 -11.91 14.36 1.41
C LEU A 114 -10.93 14.43 0.22
N LEU A 115 -10.77 13.33 -0.51
CA LEU A 115 -9.94 13.23 -1.70
C LEU A 115 -10.79 12.90 -2.93
N LEU A 116 -10.71 13.75 -3.96
CA LEU A 116 -11.38 13.52 -5.23
C LEU A 116 -10.66 12.45 -6.05
N GLY A 117 -11.39 11.44 -6.53
CA GLY A 117 -10.89 10.51 -7.54
C GLY A 117 -9.76 9.59 -7.09
N GLY A 118 -9.69 9.22 -5.80
CA GLY A 118 -8.61 8.38 -5.26
C GLY A 118 -8.37 7.08 -6.03
N LEU A 119 -9.44 6.43 -6.52
CA LEU A 119 -9.34 5.24 -7.37
C LEU A 119 -8.62 5.53 -8.70
N HIS A 120 -8.97 6.63 -9.38
CA HIS A 120 -8.34 6.99 -10.64
C HIS A 120 -6.88 7.43 -10.47
N ILE A 121 -6.56 8.08 -9.34
CA ILE A 121 -5.17 8.40 -8.97
C ILE A 121 -4.37 7.10 -8.83
N GLU A 122 -4.91 6.11 -8.11
CA GLU A 122 -4.28 4.82 -7.96
C GLU A 122 -4.11 4.10 -9.31
N MET A 123 -5.16 4.04 -10.13
CA MET A 123 -5.08 3.43 -11.46
C MET A 123 -3.98 4.07 -12.31
N SER A 124 -3.89 5.41 -12.28
CA SER A 124 -2.87 6.17 -13.00
C SER A 124 -1.47 5.81 -12.49
N PHE A 125 -1.29 5.77 -11.16
CA PHE A 125 -0.04 5.38 -10.53
C PHE A 125 0.37 3.95 -10.93
N LEU A 126 -0.53 2.98 -10.80
CA LEU A 126 -0.26 1.59 -11.17
C LEU A 126 0.12 1.45 -12.64
N LYS A 127 -0.56 2.19 -13.53
CA LYS A 127 -0.22 2.22 -14.96
C LYS A 127 1.17 2.81 -15.20
N THR A 128 1.53 3.89 -14.52
CA THR A 128 2.89 4.47 -14.62
C THR A 128 3.95 3.47 -14.15
N VAL A 129 3.74 2.80 -13.03
CA VAL A 129 4.68 1.75 -12.57
C VAL A 129 4.73 0.59 -13.57
N GLY A 130 3.58 0.17 -14.11
CA GLY A 130 3.51 -0.83 -15.17
C GLY A 130 4.31 -0.44 -16.41
N THR A 131 4.25 0.83 -16.84
CA THR A 131 5.09 1.30 -17.97
C THR A 131 6.57 1.27 -17.67
N LEU A 132 6.99 1.51 -16.42
CA LEU A 132 8.39 1.42 -16.00
C LEU A 132 8.90 -0.02 -15.94
N LEU A 133 8.03 -0.98 -15.60
CA LEU A 133 8.36 -2.39 -15.52
C LEU A 133 8.18 -3.15 -16.84
N LYS A 134 7.68 -2.48 -17.87
CA LYS A 134 7.51 -3.08 -19.19
C LYS A 134 8.86 -3.56 -19.71
N ASP A 135 8.89 -4.78 -20.23
CA ASP A 135 10.09 -5.43 -20.81
C ASP A 135 11.25 -5.63 -19.81
N SER A 136 11.02 -5.47 -18.50
CA SER A 136 12.03 -5.65 -17.45
C SER A 136 12.24 -7.09 -16.99
N GLY A 137 11.50 -8.06 -17.54
CA GLY A 137 11.43 -9.43 -17.03
C GLY A 137 10.44 -9.61 -15.86
N TRP A 138 9.74 -8.55 -15.45
CA TRP A 138 8.83 -8.58 -14.30
C TRP A 138 7.64 -9.53 -14.49
N VAL A 139 7.05 -9.56 -15.68
CA VAL A 139 5.91 -10.44 -16.00
C VAL A 139 6.35 -11.90 -15.92
N GLU A 140 7.49 -12.23 -16.50
CA GLU A 140 8.09 -13.56 -16.50
C GLU A 140 8.41 -14.01 -15.07
N ALA A 141 8.95 -13.12 -14.24
CA ALA A 141 9.21 -13.41 -12.82
C ALA A 141 7.92 -13.79 -12.08
N LEU A 142 6.84 -13.01 -12.27
CA LEU A 142 5.54 -13.29 -11.65
C LEU A 142 4.94 -14.63 -12.12
N VAL A 143 5.13 -14.98 -13.40
CA VAL A 143 4.64 -16.24 -13.98
C VAL A 143 5.45 -17.42 -13.47
N ASN A 144 6.78 -17.31 -13.46
CA ASN A 144 7.69 -18.35 -13.00
C ASN A 144 7.47 -18.68 -11.52
N ASP A 145 7.23 -17.66 -10.70
CA ASP A 145 6.92 -17.82 -9.27
C ASP A 145 5.45 -18.18 -8.99
N LYS A 146 4.65 -18.42 -10.03
CA LYS A 146 3.22 -18.80 -9.95
C LYS A 146 2.36 -17.79 -9.20
N VAL A 147 2.76 -16.51 -9.19
CA VAL A 147 1.98 -15.41 -8.60
C VAL A 147 0.73 -15.13 -9.42
N ALA A 148 0.85 -15.22 -10.75
CA ALA A 148 -0.24 -15.04 -11.69
C ALA A 148 -0.02 -15.88 -12.96
N THR A 149 -1.10 -16.20 -13.68
CA THR A 149 -1.00 -16.79 -15.03
C THR A 149 -0.49 -15.74 -16.01
N SER A 150 0.09 -16.16 -17.13
CA SER A 150 0.70 -15.25 -18.14
C SER A 150 -0.23 -14.09 -18.52
N GLY A 151 -1.45 -14.37 -18.99
CA GLY A 151 -2.40 -13.30 -19.36
C GLY A 151 -2.84 -12.41 -18.19
N CYS A 152 -2.84 -12.91 -16.96
CA CYS A 152 -3.14 -12.10 -15.78
C CYS A 152 -1.96 -11.20 -15.40
N ALA A 153 -0.73 -11.72 -15.45
CA ALA A 153 0.48 -10.97 -15.17
C ALA A 153 0.69 -9.83 -16.18
N GLU A 154 0.44 -10.07 -17.47
CA GLU A 154 0.46 -9.03 -18.51
C GLU A 154 -0.56 -7.91 -18.22
N SER A 155 -1.74 -8.27 -17.71
CA SER A 155 -2.78 -7.27 -17.37
C SER A 155 -2.34 -6.28 -16.28
N PHE A 156 -1.38 -6.66 -15.43
CA PHE A 156 -0.89 -5.80 -14.35
C PHE A 156 -0.11 -4.59 -14.88
N LEU A 157 0.52 -4.69 -16.07
CA LEU A 157 1.19 -3.55 -16.70
C LEU A 157 0.22 -2.40 -17.02
N ASN A 158 -1.06 -2.72 -17.25
CA ASN A 158 -2.07 -1.75 -17.63
C ASN A 158 -2.87 -1.18 -16.45
N GLY A 159 -2.74 -1.76 -15.24
CA GLY A 159 -3.47 -1.32 -14.06
C GLY A 159 -4.99 -1.50 -14.12
N SER A 160 -5.50 -2.33 -15.04
CA SER A 160 -6.95 -2.52 -15.26
C SER A 160 -7.65 -3.19 -14.08
N HIS A 161 -6.97 -4.14 -13.43
CA HIS A 161 -7.45 -4.81 -12.22
C HIS A 161 -6.73 -4.28 -10.99
N VAL A 162 -7.17 -3.14 -10.48
CA VAL A 162 -6.53 -2.37 -9.41
C VAL A 162 -6.10 -3.24 -8.22
N THR A 163 -7.02 -4.01 -7.64
CA THR A 163 -6.73 -4.86 -6.46
C THR A 163 -5.64 -5.90 -6.74
N ARG A 164 -5.72 -6.60 -7.87
CA ARG A 164 -4.74 -7.64 -8.23
C ARG A 164 -3.39 -7.03 -8.57
N THR A 165 -3.40 -5.93 -9.32
CA THR A 165 -2.20 -5.20 -9.73
C THR A 165 -1.48 -4.62 -8.50
N ARG A 166 -2.21 -3.98 -7.59
CA ARG A 166 -1.67 -3.49 -6.30
C ARG A 166 -1.00 -4.62 -5.53
N ARG A 167 -1.67 -5.78 -5.41
CA ARG A 167 -1.10 -6.95 -4.71
C ARG A 167 0.19 -7.42 -5.37
N ALA A 168 0.25 -7.49 -6.70
CA ALA A 168 1.46 -7.88 -7.43
C ALA A 168 2.62 -6.91 -7.17
N HIS A 169 2.37 -5.60 -7.19
CA HIS A 169 3.40 -4.61 -6.86
C HIS A 169 3.82 -4.67 -5.38
N GLN A 170 2.91 -4.92 -4.44
CA GLN A 170 3.25 -5.10 -3.03
C GLN A 170 4.17 -6.31 -2.82
N LEU A 171 3.86 -7.44 -3.46
CA LEU A 171 4.72 -8.63 -3.42
C LEU A 171 6.10 -8.33 -4.02
N THR A 172 6.12 -7.64 -5.16
CA THR A 172 7.37 -7.22 -5.82
C THR A 172 8.21 -6.30 -4.94
N ALA A 173 7.58 -5.31 -4.30
CA ALA A 173 8.26 -4.39 -3.39
C ALA A 173 8.85 -5.11 -2.16
N CYS A 174 8.09 -6.04 -1.57
CA CYS A 174 8.58 -6.88 -0.47
C CYS A 174 9.77 -7.76 -0.91
N ALA A 175 9.66 -8.43 -2.07
CA ALA A 175 10.73 -9.25 -2.61
C ALA A 175 11.99 -8.41 -2.87
N HIS A 176 11.84 -7.25 -3.50
CA HIS A 176 12.95 -6.34 -3.78
C HIS A 176 13.61 -5.83 -2.49
N PHE A 177 12.83 -5.46 -1.47
CA PHE A 177 13.35 -5.04 -0.18
C PHE A 177 14.19 -6.14 0.50
N MET A 178 13.72 -7.39 0.46
CA MET A 178 14.46 -8.53 0.99
C MET A 178 15.76 -8.75 0.23
N LEU A 179 15.74 -8.68 -1.10
CA LEU A 179 16.94 -8.80 -1.93
C LEU A 179 17.97 -7.70 -1.65
N LEU A 180 17.53 -6.44 -1.54
CA LEU A 180 18.41 -5.31 -1.20
C LEU A 180 19.03 -5.48 0.21
N LYS A 181 18.27 -5.94 1.18
CA LYS A 181 18.79 -6.25 2.52
C LYS A 181 19.84 -7.37 2.50
N HIS A 182 19.60 -8.43 1.74
CA HIS A 182 20.57 -9.52 1.62
C HIS A 182 21.84 -9.07 0.90
N ALA A 183 21.72 -8.31 -0.20
CA ALA A 183 22.87 -7.81 -0.95
C ALA A 183 23.72 -6.84 -0.11
N SER A 184 23.09 -5.94 0.65
CA SER A 184 23.81 -5.01 1.52
C SER A 184 24.57 -5.73 2.66
N LEU A 185 23.99 -6.78 3.25
CA LEU A 185 24.66 -7.62 4.24
C LEU A 185 25.86 -8.39 3.65
N LEU A 186 25.73 -8.93 2.44
CA LEU A 186 26.81 -9.63 1.75
C LEU A 186 27.96 -8.69 1.36
N LEU A 187 27.65 -7.48 0.91
CA LEU A 187 28.66 -6.44 0.64
C LEU A 187 29.40 -6.05 1.92
N PHE A 188 28.70 -5.90 3.04
CA PHE A 188 29.34 -5.63 4.34
C PHE A 188 30.25 -6.79 4.78
N CYS A 189 29.80 -8.04 4.62
CA CYS A 189 30.58 -9.23 4.99
C CYS A 189 31.83 -9.41 4.12
N THR A 190 31.70 -9.24 2.80
CA THR A 190 32.85 -9.30 1.88
C THR A 190 33.83 -8.15 2.09
N HIS A 191 33.35 -6.95 2.42
CA HIS A 191 34.22 -5.82 2.79
C HIS A 191 34.96 -6.09 4.12
N CYS A 192 34.29 -6.64 5.13
CA CYS A 192 34.91 -7.07 6.38
C CYS A 192 35.95 -8.18 6.16
N LEU A 193 35.64 -9.19 5.35
CA LEU A 193 36.59 -10.26 5.00
C LEU A 193 37.78 -9.72 4.20
N ALA A 194 37.56 -8.78 3.28
CA ALA A 194 38.63 -8.13 2.52
C ALA A 194 39.52 -7.26 3.42
N LEU A 195 38.96 -6.56 4.41
CA LEU A 195 39.73 -5.80 5.41
C LEU A 195 40.50 -6.74 6.34
N HIS A 196 39.89 -7.85 6.77
CA HIS A 196 40.54 -8.86 7.61
C HIS A 196 41.67 -9.56 6.86
N TRP A 197 41.46 -9.90 5.58
CA TRP A 197 42.49 -10.45 4.70
C TRP A 197 43.63 -9.44 4.47
N LYS A 198 43.33 -8.17 4.19
CA LYS A 198 44.37 -7.12 4.09
C LYS A 198 45.15 -6.95 5.39
N ARG A 199 44.50 -7.03 6.56
CA ARG A 199 45.17 -7.02 7.86
C ARG A 199 46.06 -8.25 8.07
N MET A 200 45.56 -9.46 7.77
CA MET A 200 46.35 -10.70 7.85
C MET A 200 47.55 -10.67 6.90
N CYS A 201 47.37 -10.24 5.65
CA CYS A 201 48.47 -10.06 4.70
C CYS A 201 49.48 -9.00 5.14
N CYS A 202 49.06 -7.96 5.86
CA CYS A 202 49.97 -6.94 6.42
C CYS A 202 50.81 -7.51 7.58
N VAL A 203 50.20 -8.28 8.49
CA VAL A 203 50.90 -8.98 9.57
C VAL A 203 51.91 -10.00 9.01
N LEU A 204 51.49 -10.81 8.03
CA LEU A 204 52.36 -11.80 7.38
C LEU A 204 53.51 -11.16 6.58
N ARG A 205 53.36 -9.93 6.10
CA ARG A 205 54.38 -9.22 5.31
C ARG A 205 55.34 -8.38 6.16
N THR A 206 54.91 -7.95 7.35
CA THR A 206 55.75 -7.13 8.25
C THR A 206 56.49 -7.95 9.30
N GLY A 207 56.18 -9.25 9.43
CA GLY A 207 56.93 -10.18 10.29
C GLY A 207 56.88 -9.86 11.78
N LYS A 208 56.02 -8.92 12.20
CA LYS A 208 55.82 -8.60 13.61
C LYS A 208 54.64 -9.42 14.12
N SER A 209 54.91 -10.36 15.03
CA SER A 209 53.83 -10.90 15.86
C SER A 209 53.26 -9.74 16.69
N LEU A 210 51.96 -9.80 16.96
CA LEU A 210 51.33 -8.97 18.00
C LEU A 210 52.06 -9.15 19.33
#